data_AF-A0A3A4NHH5-F1
#
_entry.id   AF-A0A3A4NHH5-F1
#
_cell.length_a   1.000
_cell.length_b   1.000
_cell.length_c   1.000
_cell.angle_alpha   90.00
_cell.angle_beta   90.00
_cell.angle_gamma   90.00
#
_symmetry.space_group_name_H-M   'P 1'
#
loop_
_entity.id
_entity.type
_entity.pdbx_description
1 polymer ?
#
loop_
_entity_poly.entity_id
_entity_poly.type
_entity_poly.pdbx_seq_one_letter_code
_entity_poly.pdbx_strand_id
1 'polypeptide(L)' 'MTEIIRVLPEDARPRVLKGEAILVCAYDDPLKFGSMRLDGALSLQEFIARVPSLDKGREIIFYCA' A
#
# COMPACT_ATOMS: atom_id res chain seq x y z
N MET A 1 14.99 -4.20 15.20
CA MET A 1 13.82 -4.40 14.32
C MET A 1 12.80 -3.37 14.71
N THR A 2 12.47 -2.46 13.80
CA THR A 2 11.42 -1.46 14.01
C THR A 2 10.07 -2.18 13.92
N GLU A 3 9.20 -1.94 14.89
CA GLU A 3 7.86 -2.52 14.91
C GLU A 3 7.02 -1.92 13.78
N ILE A 4 6.27 -2.76 13.06
CA ILE A 4 5.35 -2.29 12.01
C ILE A 4 4.05 -1.84 12.67
N ILE A 5 3.75 -0.56 12.57
CA ILE A 5 2.60 0.06 13.20
C ILE A 5 1.34 -0.25 12.39
N ARG A 6 0.30 -0.75 13.05
CA ARG A 6 -1.04 -0.91 12.46
C ARG A 6 -1.77 0.43 12.49
N VAL A 7 -2.47 0.74 11.41
CA VAL A 7 -3.28 1.96 11.27
C VAL A 7 -4.72 1.58 10.96
N LEU A 8 -5.67 2.39 11.41
CA LEU A 8 -7.07 2.18 11.07
C LEU A 8 -7.34 2.68 9.63
N PRO A 9 -8.34 2.11 8.92
CA PRO A 9 -8.69 2.58 7.59
C PRO A 9 -9.08 4.07 7.53
N GLU A 10 -9.70 4.58 8.61
CA GLU A 10 -10.09 5.99 8.76
C GLU A 10 -8.90 6.94 8.82
N ASP A 11 -7.76 6.50 9.36
CA ASP A 11 -6.51 7.26 9.38
C ASP A 11 -5.72 7.08 8.08
N ALA A 12 -5.75 5.89 7.49
CA ALA A 12 -5.00 5.56 6.28
C ALA A 12 -5.57 6.27 5.04
N ARG A 13 -6.90 6.28 4.87
CA ARG A 13 -7.54 6.77 3.64
C ARG A 13 -7.22 8.24 3.33
N PRO A 14 -7.31 9.19 4.27
CA PRO A 14 -6.95 10.58 4.01
C PRO A 14 -5.50 10.76 3.57
N ARG A 15 -4.57 10.00 4.15
CA ARG A 15 -3.12 10.07 3.85
C ARG A 15 -2.82 9.58 2.44
N VAL A 16 -3.49 8.52 2.02
CA VAL A 16 -3.42 7.99 0.65
C VAL A 16 -3.99 9.02 -0.34
N LEU A 17 -5.16 9.60 -0.07
CA LEU A 17 -5.79 10.58 -0.95
C LEU A 17 -4.98 11.88 -1.09
N LYS A 18 -4.24 12.28 -0.04
CA LYS A 18 -3.31 13.43 -0.08
C LYS A 18 -1.97 13.11 -0.76
N GLY A 19 -1.72 11.84 -1.11
CA GLY A 19 -0.44 11.40 -1.65
C GLY A 19 0.70 11.41 -0.61
N GLU A 20 0.37 11.42 0.68
CA GLU A 20 1.33 11.34 1.79
C GLU A 20 1.82 9.89 1.98
N ALA A 21 0.93 8.92 1.72
CA ALA A 21 1.20 7.49 1.84
C ALA A 21 0.86 6.73 0.55
N ILE A 22 1.57 5.63 0.30
CA ILE A 22 1.26 4.69 -0.77
C ILE A 22 0.47 3.52 -0.18
N LEU A 23 -0.72 3.25 -0.73
CA LEU A 23 -1.50 2.07 -0.37
C LEU A 23 -1.07 0.90 -1.25
N VAL A 24 -0.70 -0.23 -0.64
CA VAL A 24 -0.27 -1.44 -1.34
C VAL A 24 -1.16 -2.60 -0.92
N CYS A 25 -1.74 -3.25 -1.93
CA CYS A 25 -2.41 -4.52 -1.75
C CYS A 25 -1.36 -5.62 -1.58
N ALA A 26 -1.32 -6.27 -0.43
CA ALA A 26 -0.28 -7.24 -0.08
C ALA A 26 -0.52 -8.64 -0.68
N TYR A 27 -1.61 -8.84 -1.43
CA TYR A 27 -1.81 -10.10 -2.17
C TYR A 27 -0.81 -10.23 -3.31
N ASP A 28 -0.20 -11.39 -3.40
CA ASP A 28 0.68 -11.81 -4.50
C ASP A 28 -0.11 -12.24 -5.74
N ASP A 29 -1.35 -12.69 -5.56
CA ASP A 29 -2.25 -13.11 -6.63
C ASP A 29 -2.89 -11.92 -7.38
N PRO A 30 -2.59 -11.74 -8.68
CA PRO A 30 -3.19 -10.69 -9.51
C PRO A 30 -4.71 -10.76 -9.64
N LEU A 31 -5.31 -11.96 -9.56
CA LEU A 31 -6.76 -12.14 -9.65
C LEU A 31 -7.44 -11.61 -8.39
N LYS A 32 -6.83 -11.80 -7.21
CA LYS A 32 -7.30 -11.21 -5.95
C LYS A 32 -7.16 -9.69 -5.95
N PHE A 33 -6.09 -9.16 -6.54
CA PHE A 33 -5.95 -7.72 -6.72
C PHE A 33 -7.08 -7.16 -7.60
N GLY A 34 -7.38 -7.82 -8.73
CA GLY A 34 -8.44 -7.38 -9.65
C GLY A 34 -9.82 -7.27 -9.00
N SER A 35 -10.16 -8.20 -8.10
CA SER A 35 -11.48 -8.23 -7.45
C SER A 35 -11.55 -7.47 -6.12
N MET A 36 -10.44 -7.36 -5.38
CA MET A 36 -10.43 -6.84 -4.00
C MET A 36 -9.59 -5.57 -3.82
N ARG A 37 -9.10 -4.96 -4.90
CA ARG A 37 -8.35 -3.71 -4.78
C ARG A 37 -9.21 -2.60 -4.17
N LEU A 38 -8.61 -1.88 -3.23
CA LEU A 38 -9.14 -0.60 -2.77
C LEU A 38 -8.75 0.47 -3.79
N ASP A 39 -9.60 1.48 -3.94
CA ASP A 39 -9.34 2.61 -4.82
C ASP A 39 -8.00 3.29 -4.45
N GLY A 40 -7.16 3.53 -5.45
CA GLY A 40 -5.81 4.10 -5.27
C GLY A 40 -4.72 3.12 -4.81
N ALA A 41 -5.03 1.83 -4.63
CA ALA A 41 -4.02 0.83 -4.26
C ALA A 41 -3.14 0.40 -5.45
N LEU A 42 -1.85 0.18 -5.18
CA LEU A 42 -0.95 -0.55 -6.06
C LEU A 42 -1.02 -2.05 -5.77
N SER A 43 -0.86 -2.87 -6.80
CA SER A 43 -0.57 -4.28 -6.60
C SER A 43 0.82 -4.47 -5.98
N LEU A 44 1.03 -5.61 -5.31
CA LEU A 44 2.34 -5.95 -4.77
C LEU A 44 3.43 -5.94 -5.86
N GLN A 45 3.10 -6.42 -7.07
CA GLN A 45 4.03 -6.44 -8.20
C GLN A 45 4.40 -5.02 -8.67
N GLU A 46 3.42 -4.12 -8.79
CA GLU A 46 3.66 -2.72 -9.14
C GLU A 46 4.51 -2.01 -8.08
N PHE A 47 4.25 -2.28 -6.79
CA PHE A 47 5.05 -1.76 -5.71
C PHE A 47 6.51 -2.22 -5.82
N ILE A 48 6.76 -3.53 -5.96
CA ILE A 48 8.11 -4.10 -6.12
C ILE A 48 8.85 -3.47 -7.30
N ALA A 49 8.18 -3.28 -8.43
CA ALA A 49 8.76 -2.63 -9.60
C ALA A 49 9.17 -1.16 -9.35
N ARG A 50 8.49 -0.47 -8.41
CA ARG A 50 8.77 0.92 -8.02
C ARG A 50 9.76 1.03 -6.86
N VAL A 51 9.99 -0.02 -6.07
CA VAL A 51 10.93 -0.01 -4.92
C VAL A 51 12.28 0.66 -5.24
N PRO A 52 12.94 0.39 -6.39
CA PRO A 52 14.23 1.00 -6.69
C PRO A 52 14.22 2.54 -6.82
N SER A 53 13.06 3.14 -7.13
CA SER A 53 12.90 4.59 -7.32
C SER A 53 12.15 5.27 -6.18
N LEU A 54 11.66 4.53 -5.18
CA LEU A 54 10.92 5.10 -4.07
C LEU A 54 11.84 5.76 -3.05
N ASP A 55 11.44 6.96 -2.62
CA ASP A 55 12.06 7.63 -1.48
C ASP A 55 11.87 6.82 -0.19
N LYS A 56 12.93 6.70 0.61
CA LYS A 56 12.91 5.90 1.85
C LYS A 56 12.09 6.54 2.99
N GLY A 57 11.79 7.83 2.89
CA GLY A 57 10.91 8.53 3.83
C GLY A 57 9.43 8.42 3.46
N ARG A 58 9.10 7.85 2.29
CA ARG A 58 7.72 7.65 1.87
C ARG A 58 7.05 6.57 2.72
N GLU A 59 5.92 6.92 3.33
CA GLU A 59 5.13 5.92 4.03
C GLU A 59 4.47 4.96 3.06
N ILE A 60 4.50 3.67 3.41
CA ILE A 60 3.85 2.59 2.68
C ILE A 60 2.90 1.89 3.65
N ILE A 61 1.63 1.82 3.28
CA ILE A 61 0.58 1.14 4.02
C ILE A 61 0.22 -0.13 3.26
N PHE A 62 0.52 -1.28 3.86
CA PHE A 62 0.11 -2.57 3.32
C PHE A 62 -1.25 -2.95 3.90
N TYR A 63 -2.12 -3.51 3.05
CA TYR A 63 -3.35 -4.13 3.51
C TYR A 63 -3.54 -5.52 2.89
N CYS A 64 -4.16 -6.38 3.67
CA CYS A 64 -4.72 -7.67 3.28
C CYS A 64 -6.01 -7.87 4.07
N ALA A 65 -6.87 -8.77 3.58
CA ALA A 65 -7.94 -9.41 4.36
C ALA A 65 -7.46 -10.75 4.91
#